data_AF-A0A1H5WJP7-F1
#
_entry.id   AF-A0A1H5WJP7-F1
#
_cell.length_a   1.000
_cell.length_b   1.000
_cell.length_c   1.000
_cell.angle_alpha   90.00
_cell.angle_beta   90.00
_cell.angle_gamma   90.00
#
_symmetry.space_group_name_H-M   'P 1'
#
loop_
_entity.id
_entity.type
_entity.pdbx_description
1 polymer ?
#
loop_
_entity_poly.entity_id
_entity_poly.type
_entity_poly.pdbx_seq_one_letter_code
_entity_poly.pdbx_strand_id
1 'polypeptide(L)'
;MNDQLTKEKLIKEVARCHSDHPVTEPQLKRWVKYGLLPPPKAGKSRGRGRGIPQYWEPICIPMIELIVATYRKNKPNMDEAGKRIFANGFLLRGDLIRKYLEEIPDRLESNLRRQRSFMESKISDSSKASRLTESVKRRHSKDQILHEQKPTEWINALAEVVVGTAKLSVSQSTYEQLGEFLNPSALRDAFQKVTDETLPVIFTKSQDEFSSFGFATRSITNLFREHGWSGAIEPIIPPMHSKDTDYVLTFEFRRSALLWGVLLYVHGQAFAQVLQEVIRQQFGQAVENMVSIDKLEQLNV
;
A
#
# COMPACT_ATOMS: atom_id res chain seq x y z
N MET A 1 1.14 12.14 -29.76
CA MET A 1 2.36 11.67 -30.45
C MET A 1 3.15 10.83 -29.45
N ASN A 2 3.43 9.57 -29.75
CA ASN A 2 4.22 8.70 -28.86
C ASN A 2 5.70 9.03 -29.02
N ASP A 3 6.25 9.82 -28.11
CA ASP A 3 7.69 10.07 -28.02
C ASP A 3 8.41 8.81 -27.53
N GLN A 4 8.61 7.85 -28.44
CA GLN A 4 9.39 6.66 -28.17
C GLN A 4 10.87 7.02 -28.06
N LEU A 5 11.47 6.74 -26.89
CA LEU A 5 12.87 7.04 -26.62
C LEU A 5 13.74 5.86 -27.03
N THR A 6 14.75 6.10 -27.89
CA THR A 6 15.81 5.11 -28.05
C THR A 6 16.63 5.05 -26.77
N LYS A 7 17.37 3.95 -26.57
CA LYS A 7 18.28 3.79 -25.43
C LYS A 7 19.24 4.97 -25.30
N GLU A 8 19.82 5.43 -26.40
CA GLU A 8 20.78 6.54 -26.43
C GLU A 8 20.11 7.86 -26.04
N LYS A 9 18.88 8.10 -26.49
CA LYS A 9 18.09 9.27 -26.10
C LYS A 9 17.75 9.24 -24.60
N LEU A 10 17.31 8.09 -24.10
CA LEU A 10 16.98 7.92 -22.68
C LEU A 10 18.19 8.23 -21.78
N ILE A 11 19.35 7.63 -22.10
CA ILE A 11 20.60 7.87 -21.35
C ILE A 11 20.98 9.35 -21.42
N LYS A 12 20.89 9.98 -22.60
CA LYS A 12 21.23 11.38 -22.78
C LYS A 12 20.31 12.31 -21.99
N GLU A 13 19.00 12.05 -21.96
CA GLU A 13 18.06 12.86 -21.19
C GLU A 13 18.29 12.72 -19.68
N VAL A 14 18.49 11.50 -19.18
CA VAL A 14 18.81 11.30 -17.75
C VAL A 14 20.14 11.95 -17.38
N ALA A 15 21.15 11.85 -18.23
CA ALA A 15 22.47 12.45 -17.99
C ALA A 15 22.42 13.98 -17.91
N ARG A 16 21.44 14.65 -18.53
CA ARG A 16 21.22 16.09 -18.38
C ARG A 16 20.76 16.47 -16.98
N CYS A 17 19.94 15.63 -16.35
CA CYS A 17 19.43 15.85 -15.01
C CYS A 17 20.42 15.41 -13.91
N HIS A 18 21.31 14.45 -14.20
CA HIS A 18 22.17 13.81 -13.20
C HIS A 18 23.61 13.61 -13.72
N SER A 19 24.39 14.69 -13.81
CA SER A 19 25.78 14.66 -14.26
C SER A 19 26.69 13.80 -13.37
N ASP A 20 26.41 13.74 -12.07
CA ASP A 20 27.30 13.09 -11.08
C ASP A 20 27.15 11.57 -11.07
N HIS A 21 26.06 11.06 -11.64
CA HIS A 21 25.72 9.64 -11.68
C HIS A 21 25.25 9.22 -13.08
N PRO A 22 26.19 9.11 -14.05
CA PRO A 22 25.83 8.75 -15.41
C PRO A 22 25.22 7.35 -15.47
N VAL A 23 24.04 7.25 -16.08
CA VAL A 23 23.32 5.99 -16.25
C VAL A 23 23.85 5.23 -17.47
N THR A 24 24.17 3.96 -17.27
CA THR A 24 24.75 3.07 -18.27
C THR A 24 23.75 2.00 -18.71
N GLU A 25 23.96 1.42 -19.89
CA GLU A 25 23.12 0.33 -20.38
C GLU A 25 23.06 -0.89 -19.43
N PRO A 26 24.17 -1.36 -18.82
CA PRO A 26 24.11 -2.43 -17.83
C PRO A 26 23.24 -2.09 -16.62
N GLN A 27 23.21 -0.82 -16.18
CA GLN A 27 22.33 -0.37 -15.09
C GLN A 27 20.86 -0.43 -15.52
N LEU A 28 20.51 0.04 -16.72
CA LEU A 28 19.14 -0.06 -17.24
C LEU A 28 18.66 -1.52 -17.31
N LYS A 29 19.49 -2.43 -17.86
CA LYS A 29 19.19 -3.87 -17.91
C LYS A 29 19.00 -4.45 -16.52
N ARG A 30 19.84 -4.03 -15.57
CA ARG A 30 19.70 -4.43 -14.17
C ARG A 30 18.38 -3.94 -13.60
N TRP A 31 18.02 -2.68 -13.72
CA TRP A 31 16.78 -2.14 -13.17
C TRP A 31 15.53 -2.79 -13.75
N VAL A 32 15.52 -3.13 -15.05
CA VAL A 32 14.46 -3.96 -15.66
C VAL A 32 14.42 -5.36 -15.03
N LYS A 33 15.58 -6.01 -14.87
CA LYS A 33 15.64 -7.34 -14.24
C LYS A 33 15.10 -7.31 -12.80
N TYR A 34 15.34 -6.22 -12.07
CA TYR A 34 14.83 -6.01 -10.72
C TYR A 34 13.37 -5.56 -10.68
N GLY A 35 12.70 -5.32 -11.81
CA GLY A 35 11.30 -4.91 -11.87
C GLY A 35 11.05 -3.42 -11.58
N LEU A 36 12.11 -2.61 -11.51
CA LEU A 36 12.05 -1.18 -11.24
C LEU A 36 11.78 -0.34 -12.49
N LEU A 37 11.96 -0.91 -13.67
CA LEU A 37 11.63 -0.27 -14.95
C LEU A 37 10.84 -1.24 -15.83
N PRO A 38 9.90 -0.74 -16.64
CA PRO A 38 9.24 -1.56 -17.65
C PRO A 38 10.28 -2.04 -18.68
N PRO A 39 10.12 -3.25 -19.25
CA PRO A 39 10.99 -3.72 -20.30
C PRO A 39 10.84 -2.83 -21.55
N PRO A 40 11.92 -2.61 -22.32
CA PRO A 40 11.81 -1.86 -23.56
C PRO A 40 10.89 -2.60 -24.55
N LYS A 41 10.05 -1.84 -25.26
CA LYS A 41 9.18 -2.37 -26.28
C LYS A 41 9.97 -2.64 -27.55
N ALA A 42 9.76 -3.82 -28.11
CA ALA A 42 10.23 -4.17 -29.44
C ALA A 42 9.53 -3.29 -30.47
N GLY A 43 10.31 -2.59 -31.29
CA GLY A 43 9.82 -1.87 -32.44
C GLY A 43 9.40 -2.80 -33.58
N LYS A 44 8.79 -2.21 -34.62
CA LYS A 44 8.55 -2.94 -35.86
C LYS A 44 9.90 -3.32 -36.48
N SER A 45 10.11 -4.62 -36.64
CA SER A 45 11.21 -5.19 -37.43
C SER A 45 11.23 -4.54 -38.82
N ARG A 46 12.31 -3.82 -39.13
CA ARG A 46 12.65 -3.46 -40.51
C ARG A 46 13.60 -4.57 -40.97
N GLY A 47 13.11 -5.50 -41.78
CA GLY A 47 13.78 -6.75 -42.11
C GLY A 47 15.26 -6.66 -42.52
N ARG A 48 15.90 -7.84 -42.54
CA ARG A 48 17.33 -8.14 -42.81
C ARG A 48 18.34 -7.57 -41.79
N GLY A 49 18.53 -8.32 -40.70
CA GLY A 49 19.82 -8.44 -40.01
C GLY A 49 20.25 -7.35 -39.03
N ARG A 50 19.48 -6.27 -38.82
CA ARG A 50 19.90 -5.13 -37.96
C ARG A 50 19.43 -5.18 -36.50
N GLY A 51 18.90 -6.31 -36.04
CA GLY A 51 18.29 -6.42 -34.72
C GLY A 51 16.96 -5.66 -34.63
N ILE A 52 16.14 -6.01 -33.65
CA ILE A 52 14.86 -5.34 -33.43
C ILE A 52 15.13 -4.07 -32.61
N PRO A 53 14.81 -2.86 -33.13
CA PRO A 53 15.01 -1.64 -32.37
C PRO A 53 14.19 -1.67 -31.10
N GLN A 54 14.78 -1.24 -29.99
CA GLN A 54 14.16 -1.21 -28.67
C GLN A 54 13.83 0.23 -28.29
N TYR A 55 12.62 0.44 -27.79
CA TYR A 55 12.11 1.73 -27.39
C TYR A 55 11.65 1.72 -25.95
N TRP A 56 11.93 2.82 -25.25
CA TRP A 56 11.50 3.06 -23.90
C TRP A 56 10.38 4.08 -23.89
N GLU A 57 9.47 3.91 -22.93
CA GLU A 57 8.41 4.88 -22.69
C GLU A 57 8.98 6.10 -21.95
N PRO A 58 8.45 7.31 -22.20
CA PRO A 58 8.87 8.53 -21.49
C PRO A 58 8.81 8.42 -19.97
N ILE A 59 7.88 7.61 -19.44
CA ILE A 59 7.73 7.34 -18.00
C ILE A 59 8.99 6.76 -17.36
N CYS A 60 9.90 6.16 -18.15
CA CYS A 60 11.16 5.64 -17.65
C CYS A 60 12.11 6.75 -17.16
N ILE A 61 12.01 7.97 -17.69
CA ILE A 61 12.86 9.10 -17.25
C ILE A 61 12.61 9.39 -15.75
N PRO A 62 11.40 9.78 -15.31
CA PRO A 62 11.18 10.08 -13.90
C PRO A 62 11.39 8.85 -12.99
N MET A 63 11.13 7.63 -13.46
CA MET A 63 11.46 6.42 -12.68
C MET A 63 12.98 6.28 -12.48
N ILE A 64 13.80 6.54 -13.50
CA ILE A 64 15.25 6.51 -13.39
C ILE A 64 15.75 7.60 -12.44
N GLU A 65 15.20 8.82 -12.50
CA GLU A 65 15.54 9.91 -11.58
C GLU A 65 15.30 9.48 -10.12
N LEU A 66 14.18 8.81 -9.84
CA LEU A 66 13.89 8.24 -8.51
C LEU A 66 14.90 7.16 -8.09
N ILE A 67 15.37 6.32 -9.01
CA ILE A 67 16.42 5.33 -8.72
C ILE A 67 17.75 6.05 -8.41
N VAL A 68 18.13 7.04 -9.22
CA VAL A 68 19.36 7.81 -9.06
C VAL A 68 19.38 8.57 -7.73
N ALA A 69 18.24 9.10 -7.29
CA ALA A 69 18.09 9.76 -5.99
C ALA A 69 18.43 8.85 -4.78
N THR A 70 18.50 7.52 -4.97
CA THR A 70 18.82 6.57 -3.89
C THR A 70 20.29 6.17 -3.81
N TYR A 71 21.16 6.79 -4.63
CA TYR A 71 22.58 6.46 -4.63
C TYR A 71 23.23 6.77 -3.29
N ARG A 72 23.91 5.76 -2.73
CA ARG A 72 24.82 5.89 -1.59
C ARG A 72 26.12 5.20 -1.95
N LYS A 73 27.26 5.90 -1.85
CA LYS A 73 28.60 5.33 -2.17
C LYS A 73 28.63 4.63 -3.55
N ASN A 74 28.14 5.32 -4.59
CA ASN A 74 28.11 4.86 -5.99
C ASN A 74 27.22 3.63 -6.31
N LYS A 75 26.31 3.24 -5.40
CA LYS A 75 25.32 2.19 -5.65
C LYS A 75 23.92 2.66 -5.22
N PRO A 76 22.87 2.45 -6.04
CA PRO A 76 21.51 2.74 -5.62
C PRO A 76 21.02 1.71 -4.61
N ASN A 77 20.24 2.16 -3.63
CA ASN A 77 19.46 1.26 -2.78
C ASN A 77 18.20 0.83 -3.55
N MET A 78 18.19 -0.39 -4.06
CA MET A 78 17.10 -0.90 -4.92
C MET A 78 15.76 -1.00 -4.18
N ASP A 79 15.77 -1.30 -2.88
CA ASP A 79 14.55 -1.40 -2.08
C ASP A 79 13.90 -0.01 -1.91
N GLU A 80 14.73 0.95 -1.53
CA GLU A 80 14.35 2.36 -1.42
C GLU A 80 13.87 2.92 -2.77
N ALA A 81 14.56 2.58 -3.87
CA ALA A 81 14.18 3.04 -5.19
C ALA A 81 12.80 2.52 -5.58
N GLY A 82 12.52 1.24 -5.34
CA GLY A 82 11.19 0.68 -5.57
C GLY A 82 10.12 1.36 -4.72
N LYS A 83 10.39 1.64 -3.43
CA LYS A 83 9.46 2.36 -2.55
C LYS A 83 9.16 3.76 -3.07
N ARG A 84 10.18 4.50 -3.53
CA ARG A 84 10.02 5.83 -4.14
C ARG A 84 9.24 5.79 -5.44
N ILE A 85 9.53 4.83 -6.33
CA ILE A 85 8.78 4.62 -7.58
C ILE A 85 7.31 4.34 -7.28
N PHE A 86 7.04 3.40 -6.37
CA PHE A 86 5.68 3.05 -5.96
C PHE A 86 4.96 4.24 -5.32
N ALA A 87 5.60 4.98 -4.43
CA ALA A 87 5.07 6.19 -3.80
C ALA A 87 4.69 7.28 -4.83
N ASN A 88 5.43 7.38 -5.93
CA ASN A 88 5.12 8.34 -7.00
C ASN A 88 4.01 7.84 -7.95
N GLY A 89 3.42 6.68 -7.68
CA GLY A 89 2.30 6.14 -8.46
C GLY A 89 2.74 5.43 -9.74
N PHE A 90 4.04 5.21 -9.92
CA PHE A 90 4.54 4.44 -11.05
C PHE A 90 4.33 2.95 -10.82
N LEU A 91 4.00 2.26 -11.91
CA LEU A 91 3.76 0.84 -11.88
C LEU A 91 5.08 0.07 -11.75
N LEU A 92 5.11 -0.86 -10.80
CA LEU A 92 6.19 -1.83 -10.61
C LEU A 92 5.78 -3.20 -11.14
N ARG A 93 6.77 -4.08 -11.32
CA ARG A 93 6.48 -5.50 -11.58
C ARG A 93 5.75 -6.13 -10.39
N GLY A 94 4.86 -7.08 -10.67
CA GLY A 94 3.98 -7.69 -9.67
C GLY A 94 4.69 -8.32 -8.48
N ASP A 95 5.84 -8.95 -8.68
CA ASP A 95 6.67 -9.53 -7.61
C ASP A 95 7.13 -8.48 -6.58
N LEU A 96 7.50 -7.28 -7.03
CA LEU A 96 7.84 -6.17 -6.13
C LEU A 96 6.61 -5.64 -5.39
N ILE A 97 5.48 -5.55 -6.11
CA ILE A 97 4.20 -5.13 -5.51
C ILE A 97 3.79 -6.12 -4.41
N ARG A 98 3.88 -7.43 -4.71
CA ARG A 98 3.61 -8.51 -3.75
C ARG A 98 4.49 -8.40 -2.53
N LYS A 99 5.80 -8.23 -2.72
CA LYS A 99 6.75 -8.05 -1.60
C LYS A 99 6.28 -6.94 -0.66
N TYR A 100 5.84 -5.79 -1.18
CA TYR A 100 5.36 -4.68 -0.34
C TYR A 100 4.06 -5.02 0.40
N LEU A 101 3.15 -5.76 -0.23
CA LEU A 101 1.94 -6.24 0.42
C LEU A 101 2.26 -7.24 1.53
N GLU A 102 3.15 -8.20 1.29
CA GLU A 102 3.55 -9.24 2.25
C GLU A 102 4.21 -8.67 3.51
N GLU A 103 4.83 -7.49 3.43
CA GLU A 103 5.32 -6.78 4.62
C GLU A 103 4.18 -6.44 5.61
N ILE A 104 2.92 -6.30 5.17
CA ILE A 104 1.79 -5.91 6.02
C ILE A 104 1.44 -7.01 7.05
N PRO A 105 1.14 -8.27 6.67
CA PRO A 105 0.84 -9.33 7.62
C PRO A 105 2.05 -9.67 8.50
N ASP A 106 3.28 -9.62 7.99
CA ASP A 106 4.50 -9.83 8.78
C ASP A 106 4.59 -8.83 9.94
N ARG A 107 4.36 -7.56 9.59
CA ARG A 107 4.33 -6.45 10.53
C ARG A 107 3.20 -6.66 11.55
N LEU A 108 1.95 -6.87 11.12
CA LEU A 108 0.81 -7.14 12.00
C LEU A 108 1.08 -8.29 12.99
N GLU A 109 1.57 -9.41 12.47
CA GLU A 109 1.90 -10.59 13.26
C GLU A 109 2.98 -10.31 14.30
N SER A 110 4.01 -9.53 13.96
CA SER A 110 5.04 -9.09 14.91
C SER A 110 4.43 -8.36 16.13
N ASN A 111 3.43 -7.52 15.92
CA ASN A 111 2.78 -6.80 17.04
C ASN A 111 1.88 -7.70 17.86
N LEU A 112 1.13 -8.59 17.21
CA LEU A 112 0.34 -9.59 17.92
C LEU A 112 1.24 -10.52 18.73
N ARG A 113 2.42 -10.88 18.20
CA ARG A 113 3.44 -11.68 18.89
C ARG A 113 4.00 -10.98 20.13
N ARG A 114 4.17 -9.64 20.11
CA ARG A 114 4.52 -8.87 21.34
C ARG A 114 3.47 -9.05 22.45
N GLN A 115 2.26 -9.45 22.11
CA GLN A 115 1.15 -9.72 23.03
C GLN A 115 0.87 -11.23 23.20
N ARG A 116 1.73 -12.12 22.67
CA ARG A 116 1.48 -13.57 22.57
C ARG A 116 1.17 -14.23 23.91
N SER A 117 1.97 -13.97 24.95
CA SER A 117 1.75 -14.54 26.29
C SER A 117 0.39 -14.16 26.87
N PHE A 118 -0.11 -12.97 26.52
CA PHE A 118 -1.43 -12.51 26.88
C PHE A 118 -2.52 -13.17 26.01
N MET A 119 -2.30 -13.26 24.69
CA MET A 119 -3.24 -13.89 23.76
C MET A 119 -3.41 -15.40 23.99
N GLU A 120 -2.36 -16.09 24.40
CA GLU A 120 -2.36 -17.54 24.72
C GLU A 120 -2.76 -17.83 26.17
N SER A 121 -2.99 -16.79 26.99
CA SER A 121 -3.40 -16.99 28.38
C SER A 121 -4.80 -17.63 28.47
N LYS A 122 -5.05 -18.36 29.58
CA LYS A 122 -6.36 -18.98 29.89
C LYS A 122 -7.47 -17.97 30.24
N ILE A 123 -7.23 -16.68 29.98
CA ILE A 123 -8.21 -15.62 30.17
C ILE A 123 -9.29 -15.75 29.08
N SER A 124 -10.55 -15.48 29.41
CA SER A 124 -11.64 -15.53 28.44
C SER A 124 -11.42 -14.52 27.30
N ASP A 125 -11.91 -14.81 26.10
CA ASP A 125 -11.78 -13.91 24.95
C ASP A 125 -12.46 -12.56 25.19
N SER A 126 -13.58 -12.54 25.91
CA SER A 126 -14.23 -11.30 26.39
C SER A 126 -13.33 -10.44 27.27
N SER A 127 -12.55 -11.07 28.15
CA SER A 127 -11.60 -10.38 29.03
C SER A 127 -10.36 -9.93 28.26
N LYS A 128 -9.93 -10.69 27.24
CA LYS A 128 -8.85 -10.29 26.34
C LYS A 128 -9.25 -9.08 25.51
N ALA A 129 -10.44 -9.12 24.91
CA ALA A 129 -11.02 -8.03 24.15
C ALA A 129 -11.12 -6.76 25.00
N SER A 130 -11.70 -6.85 26.20
CA SER A 130 -11.80 -5.72 27.12
C SER A 130 -10.45 -5.05 27.42
N ARG A 131 -9.38 -5.84 27.61
CA ARG A 131 -8.03 -5.33 27.87
C ARG A 131 -7.38 -4.74 26.62
N LEU A 132 -7.61 -5.30 25.44
CA LEU A 132 -7.15 -4.72 24.18
C LEU A 132 -7.84 -3.38 23.92
N THR A 133 -9.15 -3.31 24.10
CA THR A 133 -9.94 -2.07 24.02
C THR A 133 -9.40 -1.01 24.96
N GLU A 134 -9.14 -1.37 26.22
CA GLU A 134 -8.57 -0.45 27.20
C GLU A 134 -7.14 -0.01 26.82
N SER A 135 -6.34 -0.92 26.27
CA SER A 135 -4.99 -0.59 25.77
C SER A 135 -5.02 0.40 24.61
N VAL A 136 -5.94 0.22 23.66
CA VAL A 136 -6.17 1.17 22.55
C VAL A 136 -6.61 2.52 23.12
N LYS A 137 -7.63 2.54 24.00
CA LYS A 137 -8.10 3.77 24.66
C LYS A 137 -6.99 4.53 25.36
N ARG A 138 -6.14 3.84 26.13
CA ARG A 138 -5.02 4.47 26.85
C ARG A 138 -3.93 5.01 25.96
N ARG A 139 -3.65 4.36 24.82
CA ARG A 139 -2.66 4.85 23.86
C ARG A 139 -3.14 6.15 23.22
N HIS A 140 -4.44 6.27 22.94
CA HIS A 140 -5.00 7.45 22.27
C HIS A 140 -5.47 8.57 23.19
N SER A 141 -5.66 8.29 24.48
CA SER A 141 -5.99 9.31 25.47
C SER A 141 -4.80 10.20 25.86
N LYS A 142 -3.57 9.74 25.63
CA LYS A 142 -2.33 10.48 25.96
C LYS A 142 -1.82 11.39 24.84
N ASP A 143 -2.30 11.23 23.62
CA ASP A 143 -1.96 12.10 22.48
C ASP A 143 -2.75 13.42 22.58
N GLN A 144 -2.39 14.24 23.58
CA GLN A 144 -3.01 15.51 23.99
C GLN A 144 -2.80 16.68 23.00
N ILE A 145 -2.13 16.47 21.86
CA ILE A 145 -1.79 17.58 20.94
C ILE A 145 -2.95 17.95 20.00
N LEU A 146 -4.01 17.15 19.91
CA LEU A 146 -5.19 17.44 19.09
C LEU A 146 -6.45 17.41 19.96
N HIS A 147 -6.63 18.48 20.75
CA HIS A 147 -7.72 18.65 21.72
C HIS A 147 -9.06 19.10 21.13
N GLU A 148 -9.24 19.04 19.80
CA GLU A 148 -10.54 19.26 19.18
C GLU A 148 -11.13 17.92 18.76
N GLN A 149 -11.98 17.38 19.63
CA GLN A 149 -12.95 16.31 19.35
C GLN A 149 -12.36 15.06 18.66
N LYS A 150 -11.71 14.17 19.42
CA LYS A 150 -11.64 12.76 19.02
C LYS A 150 -12.91 12.07 19.55
N PRO A 151 -13.90 11.69 18.71
CA PRO A 151 -15.12 11.09 19.22
C PRO A 151 -14.81 9.71 19.80
N THR A 152 -15.25 9.44 21.04
CA THR A 152 -15.10 8.17 21.76
C THR A 152 -15.49 6.95 20.90
N GLU A 153 -16.42 7.14 19.98
CA GLU A 153 -16.90 6.18 18.99
C GLU A 153 -15.78 5.61 18.11
N TRP A 154 -14.81 6.43 17.67
CA TRP A 154 -13.71 5.98 16.81
C TRP A 154 -12.72 5.10 17.55
N ILE A 155 -12.41 5.46 18.79
CA ILE A 155 -11.50 4.68 19.64
C ILE A 155 -12.12 3.30 19.92
N ASN A 156 -13.44 3.24 20.07
CA ASN A 156 -14.17 1.97 20.19
C ASN A 156 -14.14 1.18 18.87
N ALA A 157 -14.40 1.81 17.72
CA ALA A 157 -14.32 1.17 16.41
C ALA A 157 -12.94 0.56 16.14
N LEU A 158 -11.86 1.31 16.42
CA LEU A 158 -10.49 0.82 16.30
C LEU A 158 -10.22 -0.38 17.22
N ALA A 159 -10.72 -0.33 18.45
CA ALA A 159 -10.59 -1.46 19.37
C ALA A 159 -11.30 -2.72 18.85
N GLU A 160 -12.48 -2.58 18.27
CA GLU A 160 -13.23 -3.70 17.68
C GLU A 160 -12.50 -4.30 16.46
N VAL A 161 -11.89 -3.48 15.60
CA VAL A 161 -11.02 -3.98 14.51
C VAL A 161 -9.84 -4.76 15.07
N VAL A 162 -9.20 -4.29 16.14
CA VAL A 162 -8.09 -5.00 16.81
C VAL A 162 -8.56 -6.37 17.32
N VAL A 163 -9.73 -6.41 17.94
CA VAL A 163 -10.36 -7.62 18.48
C VAL A 163 -10.62 -8.63 17.36
N GLY A 164 -11.21 -8.20 16.25
CA GLY A 164 -11.42 -9.05 15.05
C GLY A 164 -10.11 -9.52 14.42
N THR A 165 -9.12 -8.63 14.31
CA THR A 165 -7.78 -8.97 13.80
C THR A 165 -7.09 -10.01 14.69
N ALA A 166 -7.36 -9.99 15.99
CA ALA A 166 -6.86 -10.96 16.95
C ALA A 166 -7.70 -12.26 17.00
N LYS A 167 -8.77 -12.36 16.18
CA LYS A 167 -9.75 -13.47 16.15
C LYS A 167 -10.40 -13.73 17.51
N LEU A 168 -10.71 -12.66 18.24
CA LEU A 168 -11.45 -12.75 19.49
C LEU A 168 -12.93 -12.52 19.16
N SER A 169 -13.69 -13.59 18.93
CA SER A 169 -15.11 -13.49 18.50
C SER A 169 -16.01 -13.06 19.67
N VAL A 170 -16.29 -11.76 19.83
CA VAL A 170 -16.94 -11.21 21.04
C VAL A 170 -18.28 -10.50 20.79
N SER A 171 -18.41 -9.66 19.76
CA SER A 171 -19.64 -8.86 19.54
C SER A 171 -20.23 -8.97 18.13
N GLN A 172 -19.55 -9.65 17.19
CA GLN A 172 -19.94 -9.74 15.77
C GLN A 172 -20.16 -8.37 15.10
N SER A 173 -19.57 -7.30 15.65
CA SER A 173 -19.75 -5.95 15.09
C SER A 173 -19.14 -5.85 13.69
N THR A 174 -19.60 -4.88 12.90
CA THR A 174 -19.05 -4.64 11.56
C THR A 174 -17.54 -4.35 11.61
N TYR A 175 -17.06 -3.66 12.65
CA TYR A 175 -15.63 -3.41 12.85
C TYR A 175 -14.85 -4.69 13.20
N GLU A 176 -15.44 -5.59 13.98
CA GLU A 176 -14.85 -6.90 14.26
C GLU A 176 -14.75 -7.73 12.98
N GLN A 177 -15.82 -7.78 12.17
CA GLN A 177 -15.82 -8.43 10.85
C GLN A 177 -14.76 -7.84 9.91
N LEU A 178 -14.61 -6.50 9.89
CA LEU A 178 -13.52 -5.86 9.15
C LEU A 178 -12.14 -6.34 9.64
N GLY A 179 -11.97 -6.48 10.96
CA GLY A 179 -10.76 -7.03 11.56
C GLY A 179 -10.44 -8.46 11.11
N GLU A 180 -11.46 -9.30 10.89
CA GLU A 180 -11.26 -10.67 10.42
C GLU A 180 -10.62 -10.71 9.01
N PHE A 181 -11.01 -9.81 8.11
CA PHE A 181 -10.35 -9.65 6.80
C PHE A 181 -8.91 -9.12 6.92
N LEU A 182 -8.64 -8.32 7.94
CA LEU A 182 -7.31 -7.73 8.21
C LEU A 182 -6.41 -8.63 9.06
N ASN A 183 -6.89 -9.81 9.47
CA ASN A 183 -6.07 -10.77 10.20
C ASN A 183 -4.86 -11.24 9.36
N PRO A 184 -3.66 -11.41 9.95
CA PRO A 184 -2.47 -11.82 9.20
C PRO A 184 -2.64 -13.09 8.36
N SER A 185 -3.36 -14.11 8.84
CA SER A 185 -3.59 -15.32 8.05
C SER A 185 -4.50 -15.04 6.87
N ALA A 186 -5.59 -14.31 7.08
CA ALA A 186 -6.54 -13.94 6.02
C ALA A 186 -5.87 -13.09 4.94
N LEU A 187 -5.02 -12.13 5.33
CA LEU A 187 -4.23 -11.32 4.40
C LEU A 187 -3.28 -12.15 3.55
N ARG A 188 -2.55 -13.10 4.16
CA ARG A 188 -1.66 -14.00 3.41
C ARG A 188 -2.45 -14.86 2.43
N ASP A 189 -3.57 -15.43 2.87
CA ASP A 189 -4.45 -16.24 2.02
C ASP A 189 -5.00 -15.40 0.85
N ALA A 190 -5.36 -14.14 1.10
CA ALA A 190 -5.81 -13.24 0.05
C ALA A 190 -4.70 -12.92 -0.95
N PHE A 191 -3.50 -12.59 -0.47
CA PHE A 191 -2.37 -12.27 -1.35
C PHE A 191 -1.95 -13.46 -2.22
N GLN A 192 -2.04 -14.68 -1.70
CA GLN A 192 -1.74 -15.90 -2.47
C GLN A 192 -2.74 -16.16 -3.61
N LYS A 193 -3.97 -15.65 -3.52
CA LYS A 193 -5.00 -15.80 -4.56
C LYS A 193 -4.82 -14.83 -5.73
N VAL A 194 -4.01 -13.79 -5.58
CA VAL A 194 -3.72 -12.81 -6.64
C VAL A 194 -2.39 -13.15 -7.28
N THR A 195 -2.30 -13.17 -8.61
CA THR A 195 -1.02 -13.41 -9.33
C THR A 195 -0.20 -12.14 -9.51
N ASP A 196 1.08 -12.28 -9.88
CA ASP A 196 1.95 -11.14 -10.16
C ASP A 196 1.51 -10.35 -11.41
N GLU A 197 0.78 -10.98 -12.33
CA GLU A 197 0.19 -10.32 -13.50
C GLU A 197 -1.05 -9.49 -13.13
N THR A 198 -1.84 -9.95 -12.15
CA THR A 198 -3.06 -9.28 -11.70
C THR A 198 -2.77 -8.09 -10.80
N LEU A 199 -1.71 -8.15 -9.98
CA LEU A 199 -1.35 -7.08 -9.04
C LEU A 199 -1.17 -5.70 -9.70
N PRO A 200 -0.46 -5.56 -10.84
CA PRO A 200 -0.44 -4.33 -11.63
C PRO A 200 -1.80 -3.78 -12.02
N VAL A 201 -2.73 -4.65 -12.42
CA VAL A 201 -4.08 -4.27 -12.84
C VAL A 201 -4.86 -3.73 -11.65
N ILE A 202 -4.84 -4.45 -10.52
CA ILE A 202 -5.45 -3.99 -9.27
C ILE A 202 -4.82 -2.66 -8.86
N PHE A 203 -3.50 -2.53 -8.90
CA PHE A 203 -2.80 -1.29 -8.56
C PHE A 203 -3.32 -0.11 -9.40
N THR A 204 -3.35 -0.22 -10.73
CA THR A 204 -3.85 0.83 -11.62
C THR A 204 -5.31 1.18 -11.32
N LYS A 205 -6.21 0.19 -11.28
CA LYS A 205 -7.63 0.43 -10.98
C LYS A 205 -7.82 1.11 -9.63
N SER A 206 -7.05 0.65 -8.64
CA SER A 206 -7.07 1.23 -7.31
C SER A 206 -6.69 2.71 -7.39
N GLN A 207 -5.61 3.10 -8.10
CA GLN A 207 -5.25 4.52 -8.24
C GLN A 207 -6.35 5.38 -8.88
N ASP A 208 -7.07 4.86 -9.87
CA ASP A 208 -8.09 5.60 -10.64
C ASP A 208 -9.42 5.72 -9.89
N GLU A 209 -9.87 4.64 -9.26
CA GLU A 209 -11.14 4.57 -8.54
C GLU A 209 -11.10 5.22 -7.15
N PHE A 210 -9.89 5.51 -6.64
CA PHE A 210 -9.68 6.12 -5.33
C PHE A 210 -9.89 7.64 -5.26
N SER A 211 -10.45 8.31 -6.29
CA SER A 211 -10.80 9.73 -6.16
C SER A 211 -11.97 9.98 -5.17
N SER A 212 -12.90 9.02 -5.04
CA SER A 212 -14.05 9.09 -4.11
C SER A 212 -14.00 7.96 -3.07
N PHE A 213 -13.82 6.72 -3.52
CA PHE A 213 -13.56 5.57 -2.64
C PHE A 213 -12.27 5.73 -1.85
N GLY A 214 -11.28 6.43 -2.44
CA GLY A 214 -10.00 6.63 -1.79
C GLY A 214 -10.05 7.69 -0.74
N PHE A 215 -11.01 8.61 -0.73
CA PHE A 215 -11.21 9.47 0.43
C PHE A 215 -11.66 8.64 1.65
N ALA A 216 -12.57 7.69 1.46
CA ALA A 216 -13.07 6.84 2.53
C ALA A 216 -12.02 5.82 3.01
N THR A 217 -11.36 5.09 2.10
CA THR A 217 -10.27 4.18 2.47
C THR A 217 -9.04 4.92 2.97
N ARG A 218 -8.75 6.14 2.49
CA ARG A 218 -7.73 7.03 3.08
C ARG A 218 -8.10 7.45 4.47
N SER A 219 -9.35 7.79 4.72
CA SER A 219 -9.81 8.16 6.05
C SER A 219 -9.69 6.97 6.98
N ILE A 220 -10.17 5.78 6.59
CA ILE A 220 -9.99 4.52 7.34
C ILE A 220 -8.50 4.21 7.57
N THR A 221 -7.66 4.34 6.54
CA THR A 221 -6.20 4.10 6.63
C THR A 221 -5.50 5.12 7.54
N ASN A 222 -5.85 6.40 7.41
CA ASN A 222 -5.31 7.47 8.25
C ASN A 222 -5.76 7.31 9.71
N LEU A 223 -6.97 6.81 9.94
CA LEU A 223 -7.49 6.48 11.26
C LEU A 223 -6.68 5.35 11.90
N PHE A 224 -6.31 4.30 11.15
CA PHE A 224 -5.39 3.27 11.65
C PHE A 224 -3.96 3.81 11.88
N ARG A 225 -3.50 4.76 11.03
CA ARG A 225 -2.16 5.37 11.08
C ARG A 225 -1.95 6.29 12.29
N GLU A 226 -2.89 7.18 12.57
CA GLU A 226 -2.80 8.18 13.65
C GLU A 226 -2.98 7.57 15.03
N HIS A 227 -3.43 6.32 15.09
CA HIS A 227 -3.87 5.67 16.32
C HIS A 227 -3.20 4.30 16.56
N GLY A 228 -1.87 4.23 16.43
CA GLY A 228 -1.10 3.17 17.08
C GLY A 228 -1.38 1.73 16.59
N TRP A 229 -2.08 1.58 15.46
CA TRP A 229 -1.91 0.47 14.51
C TRP A 229 -0.64 0.66 13.66
N SER A 230 0.30 1.44 14.20
CA SER A 230 1.70 1.59 13.80
C SER A 230 2.46 0.27 13.74
N GLY A 231 1.83 -0.81 14.13
CA GLY A 231 2.35 -2.13 13.95
C GLY A 231 2.43 -2.61 12.51
N ALA A 232 1.42 -2.28 11.67
CA ALA A 232 1.36 -2.61 10.24
C ALA A 232 1.94 -1.48 9.36
N ILE A 233 1.82 -0.25 9.86
CA ILE A 233 2.20 1.02 9.23
C ILE A 233 2.93 1.83 10.31
N GLU A 234 4.11 1.37 10.74
CA GLU A 234 4.93 2.15 11.68
C GLU A 234 5.41 3.40 10.94
N PRO A 235 5.16 4.61 11.46
CA PRO A 235 5.95 5.72 11.01
C PRO A 235 7.33 5.52 11.64
N ILE A 236 8.30 5.12 10.83
CA ILE A 236 9.57 5.83 10.93
C ILE A 236 9.15 7.28 10.70
N ILE A 237 9.06 8.07 11.77
CA ILE A 237 9.05 9.52 11.66
C ILE A 237 10.53 9.87 11.53
N PRO A 238 11.11 10.04 10.32
CA PRO A 238 12.22 10.96 10.23
C PRO A 238 11.70 12.31 10.72
N PRO A 239 12.52 13.08 11.46
CA PRO A 239 12.14 14.43 11.89
C PRO A 239 11.50 15.20 10.72
N MET A 240 10.39 15.91 10.99
CA MET A 240 9.54 16.68 10.05
C MET A 240 10.28 17.79 9.27
N HIS A 241 11.61 17.77 9.25
CA HIS A 241 12.48 18.74 8.61
C HIS A 241 13.28 18.14 7.45
N SER A 242 13.02 16.89 7.03
CA SER A 242 13.66 16.30 5.86
C SER A 242 12.68 16.13 4.71
N LYS A 243 13.05 16.53 3.48
CA LYS A 243 12.27 16.30 2.25
C LYS A 243 11.99 14.81 1.97
N ASP A 244 12.55 13.90 2.76
CA ASP A 244 12.36 12.44 2.67
C ASP A 244 11.11 11.93 3.43
N THR A 245 10.45 12.71 4.31
CA THR A 245 9.23 12.25 5.00
C THR A 245 8.03 12.05 4.07
N ASP A 246 7.94 12.82 2.99
CA ASP A 246 6.74 12.88 2.15
C ASP A 246 6.54 11.61 1.31
N TYR A 247 7.63 10.99 0.83
CA TYR A 247 7.51 9.78 0.02
C TYR A 247 7.15 8.56 0.89
N VAL A 248 7.61 8.48 2.14
CA VAL A 248 7.28 7.37 3.05
C VAL A 248 5.77 7.36 3.32
N LEU A 249 5.19 8.51 3.59
CA LEU A 249 3.74 8.64 3.80
C LEU A 249 2.97 8.26 2.53
N THR A 250 3.45 8.69 1.37
CA THR A 250 2.80 8.39 0.09
C THR A 250 2.94 6.90 -0.29
N PHE A 251 4.07 6.28 0.03
CA PHE A 251 4.29 4.84 -0.11
C PHE A 251 3.27 4.06 0.72
N GLU A 252 3.20 4.35 2.01
CA GLU A 252 2.29 3.67 2.94
C GLU A 252 0.82 3.87 2.55
N PHE A 253 0.48 5.07 2.08
CA PHE A 253 -0.84 5.38 1.56
C PHE A 253 -1.20 4.50 0.36
N ARG A 254 -0.37 4.47 -0.69
CA ARG A 254 -0.64 3.67 -1.89
C ARG A 254 -0.63 2.18 -1.60
N ARG A 255 0.19 1.74 -0.65
CA ARG A 255 0.27 0.34 -0.23
C ARG A 255 -1.01 -0.10 0.45
N SER A 256 -1.56 0.75 1.31
CA SER A 256 -2.87 0.53 1.94
C SER A 256 -3.98 0.55 0.91
N ALA A 257 -3.95 1.49 -0.02
CA ALA A 257 -4.89 1.58 -1.13
C ALA A 257 -4.91 0.26 -1.94
N LEU A 258 -3.75 -0.25 -2.30
CA LEU A 258 -3.61 -1.53 -2.97
C LEU A 258 -4.13 -2.71 -2.12
N LEU A 259 -3.85 -2.73 -0.81
CA LEU A 259 -4.39 -3.74 0.10
C LEU A 259 -5.93 -3.80 0.01
N TRP A 260 -6.61 -2.65 0.08
CA TRP A 260 -8.06 -2.58 -0.05
C TRP A 260 -8.53 -3.11 -1.40
N GLY A 261 -7.84 -2.76 -2.48
CA GLY A 261 -8.12 -3.28 -3.83
C GLY A 261 -7.97 -4.79 -3.92
N VAL A 262 -6.95 -5.37 -3.29
CA VAL A 262 -6.75 -6.83 -3.25
C VAL A 262 -7.84 -7.51 -2.44
N LEU A 263 -8.23 -6.96 -1.29
CA LEU A 263 -9.30 -7.53 -0.48
C LEU A 263 -10.65 -7.49 -1.22
N LEU A 264 -10.94 -6.41 -1.93
CA LEU A 264 -12.11 -6.33 -2.81
C LEU A 264 -12.06 -7.35 -3.94
N TYR A 265 -10.92 -7.47 -4.61
CA TYR A 265 -10.75 -8.46 -5.69
C TYR A 265 -10.95 -9.90 -5.20
N VAL A 266 -10.42 -10.23 -4.02
CA VAL A 266 -10.45 -11.61 -3.50
C VAL A 266 -11.78 -11.97 -2.84
N HIS A 267 -12.34 -11.06 -2.04
CA HIS A 267 -13.51 -11.33 -1.21
C HIS A 267 -14.81 -10.75 -1.78
N GLY A 268 -14.71 -9.93 -2.84
CA GLY A 268 -15.83 -9.39 -3.59
C GLY A 268 -16.88 -8.73 -2.69
N GLN A 269 -18.13 -9.14 -2.90
CA GLN A 269 -19.29 -8.54 -2.27
C GLN A 269 -19.27 -8.62 -0.74
N ALA A 270 -18.74 -9.70 -0.15
CA ALA A 270 -18.71 -9.88 1.31
C ALA A 270 -17.88 -8.79 1.98
N PHE A 271 -16.70 -8.49 1.43
CA PHE A 271 -15.85 -7.43 1.95
C PHE A 271 -16.41 -6.04 1.63
N ALA A 272 -16.98 -5.86 0.43
CA ALA A 272 -17.60 -4.60 0.03
C ALA A 272 -18.75 -4.19 0.98
N GLN A 273 -19.61 -5.13 1.38
CA GLN A 273 -20.71 -4.87 2.32
C GLN A 273 -20.20 -4.44 3.70
N VAL A 274 -19.21 -5.14 4.26
CA VAL A 274 -18.60 -4.79 5.54
C VAL A 274 -17.96 -3.41 5.47
N LEU A 275 -17.23 -3.12 4.38
CA LEU A 275 -16.55 -1.85 4.19
C LEU A 275 -17.54 -0.69 4.02
N GLN A 276 -18.63 -0.87 3.28
CA GLN A 276 -19.68 0.13 3.13
C GLN A 276 -20.37 0.43 4.44
N GLU A 277 -20.68 -0.60 5.23
CA GLU A 277 -21.30 -0.41 6.53
C GLU A 277 -20.36 0.33 7.50
N VAL A 278 -19.05 0.04 7.47
CA VAL A 278 -18.04 0.80 8.21
C VAL A 278 -18.02 2.27 7.78
N ILE A 279 -18.04 2.53 6.47
CA ILE A 279 -18.05 3.90 5.92
C ILE A 279 -19.34 4.63 6.33
N ARG A 280 -20.49 3.96 6.24
CA ARG A 280 -21.79 4.50 6.63
C ARG A 280 -21.84 4.85 8.11
N GLN A 281 -21.34 3.97 8.98
CA GLN A 281 -21.25 4.22 10.42
C GLN A 281 -20.34 5.41 10.75
N GLN A 282 -19.28 5.63 9.96
CA GLN A 282 -18.27 6.65 10.23
C GLN A 282 -18.50 8.02 9.60
N PHE A 283 -19.09 8.05 8.41
CA PHE A 283 -19.27 9.28 7.64
C PHE A 283 -20.74 9.61 7.36
N GLY A 284 -21.67 8.77 7.84
CA GLY A 284 -23.10 8.91 7.60
C GLY A 284 -23.52 8.61 6.16
N GLN A 285 -24.81 8.81 5.86
CA GLN A 285 -25.40 8.54 4.54
C GLN A 285 -24.86 9.43 3.40
N ALA A 286 -24.28 10.59 3.73
CA ALA A 286 -23.77 11.53 2.72
C ALA A 286 -22.64 10.94 1.85
N VAL A 287 -21.94 9.91 2.34
CA VAL A 287 -20.85 9.24 1.62
C VAL A 287 -21.31 7.99 0.85
N GLU A 288 -22.53 7.47 1.08
CA GLU A 288 -23.05 6.28 0.38
C GLU A 288 -23.08 6.47 -1.14
N ASN A 289 -23.42 7.68 -1.59
CA ASN A 289 -23.46 8.02 -3.03
C ASN A 289 -22.07 8.03 -3.69
N MET A 290 -20.98 8.04 -2.90
CA MET A 290 -19.61 8.05 -3.39
C MET A 290 -19.02 6.64 -3.55
N VAL A 291 -19.58 5.64 -2.88
CA VAL A 291 -19.09 4.26 -2.85
C VAL A 291 -20.18 3.31 -3.35
N SER A 292 -20.47 3.34 -4.65
CA SER A 292 -21.41 2.39 -5.26
C SER A 292 -20.80 0.99 -5.36
N ILE A 293 -21.56 -0.05 -4.95
CA ILE A 293 -21.20 -1.47 -5.11
C ILE A 293 -20.89 -1.76 -6.57
N ASP A 294 -21.67 -1.18 -7.50
CA ASP A 294 -21.52 -1.40 -8.94
C ASP A 294 -20.15 -0.93 -9.48
N LYS A 295 -19.50 0.03 -8.80
CA LYS A 295 -18.12 0.44 -9.12
C LYS A 295 -17.11 -0.51 -8.51
N LEU A 296 -17.35 -1.00 -7.29
CA LEU A 296 -16.47 -1.95 -6.62
C LEU A 296 -16.47 -3.33 -7.32
N GLU A 297 -17.60 -3.72 -7.93
CA GLU A 297 -17.70 -4.95 -8.73
C GLU A 297 -16.89 -4.87 -10.04
N GLN A 298 -16.58 -3.67 -10.56
CA GLN A 298 -15.71 -3.50 -11.73
C GLN A 298 -14.25 -3.87 -11.45
N LEU A 299 -13.88 -4.14 -10.19
CA LEU A 299 -12.59 -4.69 -9.83
C LEU A 299 -12.50 -6.20 -10.08
N ASN A 300 -13.62 -6.95 -10.10
CA ASN A 300 -13.68 -8.41 -10.28
C ASN A 300 -13.47 -8.91 -11.73
N VAL A 301 -12.78 -8.14 -12.58
CA VAL A 301 -12.48 -8.53 -13.97
C VAL A 301 -11.35 -9.55 -14.03
#